data_AF-A0A8B8EUL4-F1
#
_entry.id   AF-A0A8B8EUL4-F1
#
_cell.length_a   1.000
_cell.length_b   1.000
_cell.length_c   1.000
_cell.angle_alpha   90.00
_cell.angle_beta   90.00
_cell.angle_gamma   90.00
#
_symmetry.space_group_name_H-M   'P 1'
#
loop_
_entity.id
_entity.type
_entity.pdbx_description
1 polymer ?
#
loop_
_entity_poly.entity_id
_entity_poly.type
_entity_poly.pdbx_seq_one_letter_code
_entity_poly.pdbx_strand_id
1 'polypeptide(L)'
;MYRMSSRCGVCFMLLSLVRFAESQTLYSAIRDEEGPELQALKTTVKDLKEELRVIQEALPQKHSCPPNWYSFGSSCYLVNPNPKSHEDAALSCIMHGSKLVEIETQQENSFLKTILNPGEYWTGGTDSVS
;
A
#
# COMPACT_ATOMS: atom_id res chain seq x y z
N MET A 1 68.68 3.63 -13.35
CA MET A 1 68.94 2.17 -13.40
C MET A 1 68.40 1.55 -12.11
N TYR A 2 67.20 0.97 -12.15
CA TYR A 2 66.61 0.30 -10.99
C TYR A 2 67.28 -1.07 -10.83
N ARG A 3 67.95 -1.27 -9.70
CA ARG A 3 68.65 -2.52 -9.34
C ARG A 3 67.65 -3.41 -8.59
N MET A 4 67.09 -4.40 -9.28
CA MET A 4 66.16 -5.39 -8.69
C MET A 4 66.92 -6.27 -7.69
N SER A 5 66.53 -6.19 -6.42
CA SER A 5 66.91 -7.12 -5.36
C SER A 5 66.12 -8.43 -5.55
N SER A 6 66.82 -9.54 -5.77
CA SER A 6 66.25 -10.87 -6.10
C SER A 6 65.65 -11.63 -4.91
N ARG A 7 64.99 -10.98 -3.96
CA ARG A 7 64.17 -11.65 -2.93
C ARG A 7 62.97 -10.78 -2.63
N CYS A 8 61.77 -11.38 -2.65
CA CYS A 8 60.47 -10.88 -2.14
C CYS A 8 59.29 -10.78 -3.13
N GLY A 9 59.40 -11.16 -4.41
CA GLY A 9 58.22 -11.19 -5.31
C GLY A 9 57.13 -12.17 -4.84
N VAL A 10 57.52 -13.39 -4.45
CA VAL A 10 56.60 -14.41 -3.93
C VAL A 10 56.05 -14.01 -2.56
N CYS A 11 56.88 -13.41 -1.69
CA CYS A 11 56.44 -13.00 -0.35
C CYS A 11 55.46 -11.82 -0.40
N PHE A 12 55.68 -10.81 -1.26
CA PHE A 12 54.72 -9.72 -1.47
C PHE A 12 53.41 -10.21 -2.10
N MET A 13 53.48 -11.15 -3.06
CA MET A 13 52.27 -11.76 -3.62
C MET A 13 51.53 -12.61 -2.57
N LEU A 14 52.24 -13.40 -1.77
CA LEU A 14 51.65 -14.16 -0.66
C LEU A 14 51.06 -13.23 0.41
N LEU A 15 51.74 -12.14 0.79
CA LEU A 15 51.18 -11.14 1.73
C LEU A 15 49.97 -10.44 1.13
N SER A 16 49.97 -10.12 -0.16
CA SER A 16 48.83 -9.49 -0.85
C SER A 16 47.64 -10.45 -0.96
N LEU A 17 47.90 -11.73 -1.28
CA LEU A 17 46.89 -12.79 -1.32
C LEU A 17 46.36 -13.12 0.08
N VAL A 18 47.22 -13.13 1.11
CA VAL A 18 46.83 -13.30 2.51
C VAL A 18 45.98 -12.13 2.98
N ARG A 19 46.38 -10.88 2.71
CA ARG A 19 45.58 -9.67 3.01
C ARG A 19 44.26 -9.65 2.26
N PHE A 20 44.23 -10.09 1.00
CA PHE A 20 43.02 -10.20 0.20
C PHE A 20 42.11 -11.31 0.74
N ALA A 21 42.67 -12.46 1.12
CA ALA A 21 41.93 -13.56 1.75
C ALA A 21 41.40 -13.17 3.13
N GLU A 22 42.19 -12.47 3.97
CA GLU A 22 41.78 -11.91 5.27
C GLU A 22 40.66 -10.87 5.11
N SER A 23 40.77 -10.00 4.11
CA SER A 23 39.72 -9.03 3.78
C SER A 23 38.44 -9.73 3.34
N GLN A 24 38.56 -10.80 2.54
CA GLN A 24 37.42 -11.59 2.08
C GLN A 24 36.78 -12.42 3.20
N THR A 25 37.57 -13.01 4.10
CA THR A 25 37.05 -13.73 5.27
C THR A 25 36.41 -12.79 6.28
N LEU A 26 37.00 -11.61 6.50
CA LEU A 26 36.39 -10.57 7.34
C LEU A 26 35.09 -10.03 6.73
N TYR A 27 35.08 -9.77 5.41
CA TYR A 27 33.89 -9.27 4.71
C TYR A 27 32.75 -10.29 4.69
N SER A 28 33.05 -11.58 4.50
CA SER A 28 32.05 -12.65 4.60
C SER A 28 31.55 -12.84 6.03
N ALA A 29 32.43 -12.77 7.04
CA ALA A 29 32.03 -12.80 8.44
C ALA A 29 31.11 -11.63 8.83
N ILE A 30 31.36 -10.42 8.33
CA ILE A 30 30.54 -9.23 8.61
C ILE A 30 29.19 -9.29 7.88
N ARG A 31 29.14 -9.82 6.66
CA ARG A 31 27.91 -9.84 5.84
C ARG A 31 26.85 -10.81 6.35
N ASP A 32 27.27 -11.84 7.08
CA ASP A 32 26.38 -12.93 7.52
C ASP A 32 25.86 -12.74 8.95
N GLU A 33 26.18 -11.62 9.63
CA GLU A 33 25.64 -11.28 10.95
C GLU A 33 24.21 -10.73 10.88
N GLU A 34 23.28 -11.52 10.34
CA GLU A 34 21.90 -11.41 10.76
C GLU A 34 21.80 -12.06 12.14
N GLY A 35 21.83 -11.26 13.20
CA GLY A 35 21.75 -11.77 14.57
C GLY A 35 20.51 -12.64 14.80
N PRO A 36 20.52 -13.55 15.79
CA PRO A 36 19.42 -14.49 16.04
C PRO A 36 18.07 -13.78 16.28
N GLU A 37 18.08 -12.60 16.91
CA GLU A 37 16.89 -11.78 17.12
C GLU A 37 16.33 -11.21 15.80
N LEU A 38 17.20 -10.73 14.92
CA LEU A 38 16.81 -10.21 13.61
C LEU A 38 16.26 -11.32 12.71
N GLN A 39 16.87 -12.51 12.77
CA GLN A 39 16.36 -13.68 12.07
C GLN A 39 14.99 -14.10 12.60
N ALA A 40 14.81 -14.17 13.92
CA ALA A 40 13.52 -14.48 14.54
C ALA A 40 12.44 -13.46 14.16
N LEU A 41 12.78 -12.16 14.14
CA LEU A 41 11.89 -11.10 13.71
C LEU A 41 11.50 -11.24 12.23
N LYS A 42 12.45 -11.53 11.34
CA LYS A 42 12.17 -11.75 9.91
C LYS A 42 11.27 -12.95 9.67
N THR A 43 11.51 -14.05 10.39
CA THR A 43 10.65 -15.24 10.33
C THR A 43 9.25 -14.89 10.80
N THR A 44 9.12 -14.20 11.94
CA THR A 44 7.83 -13.73 12.46
C THR A 44 7.12 -12.81 11.45
N VAL A 45 7.82 -11.87 10.83
CA VAL A 45 7.25 -10.98 9.80
C VAL A 45 6.77 -11.77 8.58
N LYS A 46 7.54 -12.79 8.17
CA LYS A 46 7.16 -13.67 7.06
C LYS A 46 5.89 -14.46 7.40
N ASP A 47 5.81 -14.99 8.62
CA ASP A 47 4.66 -15.76 9.09
C ASP A 47 3.42 -14.86 9.21
N LEU A 48 3.54 -13.68 9.83
CA LEU A 48 2.48 -12.67 9.90
C LEU A 48 2.00 -12.22 8.52
N LYS A 49 2.91 -12.13 7.53
CA LYS A 49 2.54 -11.80 6.16
C LYS A 49 1.72 -12.90 5.49
N GLU A 50 2.04 -14.17 5.78
CA GLU A 50 1.27 -15.30 5.28
C GLU A 50 -0.10 -15.38 5.98
N GLU A 51 -0.15 -15.16 7.29
CA GLU A 51 -1.42 -15.04 8.04
C GLU A 51 -2.29 -13.92 7.48
N LEU A 52 -1.70 -12.74 7.21
CA LEU A 52 -2.39 -11.61 6.59
C LEU A 52 -2.95 -11.97 5.20
N ARG A 53 -2.18 -12.71 4.40
CA ARG A 53 -2.63 -13.17 3.08
C ARG A 53 -3.85 -14.08 3.20
N VAL A 54 -3.85 -15.04 4.13
CA VAL A 54 -5.00 -15.92 4.36
C VAL A 54 -6.23 -15.12 4.78
N ILE A 55 -6.08 -14.14 5.66
CA ILE A 55 -7.17 -13.24 6.07
C ILE A 55 -7.69 -12.45 4.86
N GLN A 56 -6.81 -11.93 4.00
CA GLN A 56 -7.20 -11.23 2.76
C GLN A 56 -7.95 -12.13 1.78
N GLU A 57 -7.57 -13.41 1.66
CA GLU A 57 -8.24 -14.38 0.80
C GLU A 57 -9.58 -14.87 1.38
N ALA A 58 -9.70 -14.91 2.71
CA ALA A 58 -10.91 -15.32 3.44
C ALA A 58 -11.92 -14.17 3.65
N LEU A 59 -11.47 -12.92 3.64
CA LEU A 59 -12.36 -11.78 3.44
C LEU A 59 -13.03 -11.97 2.08
N PRO A 60 -14.36 -11.77 1.95
CA PRO A 60 -15.00 -11.81 0.65
C PRO A 60 -14.30 -10.80 -0.28
N GLN A 61 -13.43 -11.32 -1.15
CA GLN A 61 -12.68 -10.55 -2.09
C GLN A 61 -13.67 -9.87 -3.01
N LYS A 62 -13.58 -8.53 -3.01
CA LYS A 62 -14.47 -7.55 -3.62
C LYS A 62 -15.64 -7.18 -2.70
N HIS A 63 -15.49 -6.05 -2.00
CA HIS A 63 -16.59 -5.12 -1.72
C HIS A 63 -17.27 -4.77 -3.04
N SER A 64 -18.06 -5.70 -3.57
CA SER A 64 -18.84 -5.51 -4.76
C SER A 64 -20.03 -4.70 -4.33
N CYS A 65 -20.16 -3.50 -4.87
CA CYS A 65 -21.35 -2.72 -4.65
C CYS A 65 -22.58 -3.52 -5.08
N PRO A 66 -23.74 -3.30 -4.45
CA PRO A 66 -24.97 -3.96 -4.85
C PRO A 66 -25.27 -3.72 -6.35
N PRO A 67 -26.11 -4.55 -6.99
CA PRO A 67 -26.47 -4.34 -8.38
C PRO A 67 -27.00 -2.92 -8.63
N ASN A 68 -26.54 -2.28 -9.71
CA ASN A 68 -26.87 -0.89 -10.09
C ASN A 68 -26.24 0.22 -9.22
N TRP A 69 -25.22 -0.12 -8.43
CA TRP A 69 -24.39 0.87 -7.73
C TRP A 69 -23.03 1.00 -8.41
N TYR A 70 -22.48 2.20 -8.38
CA TYR A 70 -21.13 2.48 -8.84
C TYR A 70 -20.14 2.32 -7.70
N SER A 71 -18.98 1.71 -7.97
CA SER A 71 -17.90 1.55 -6.99
C SER A 71 -16.80 2.58 -7.21
N PHE A 72 -16.38 3.25 -6.15
CA PHE A 72 -15.16 4.07 -6.16
C PHE A 72 -14.48 4.00 -4.79
N GLY A 73 -13.20 3.61 -4.76
CA GLY A 73 -12.49 3.31 -3.52
C GLY A 73 -13.17 2.19 -2.73
N SER A 74 -13.45 2.44 -1.46
CA SER A 74 -14.19 1.55 -0.56
C SER A 74 -15.69 1.87 -0.46
N SER A 75 -16.19 2.79 -1.30
CA SER A 75 -17.55 3.33 -1.24
C SER A 75 -18.40 2.92 -2.44
N CYS A 76 -19.72 2.89 -2.23
CA CYS A 76 -20.72 2.57 -3.24
C CYS A 76 -21.69 3.72 -3.40
N TYR A 77 -22.00 4.06 -4.65
CA TYR A 77 -22.80 5.24 -5.01
C TYR A 77 -24.02 4.82 -5.83
N LEU A 78 -25.19 5.30 -5.44
CA LEU A 78 -26.45 5.13 -6.16
C LEU A 78 -26.94 6.48 -6.67
N VAL A 79 -27.18 6.58 -7.97
CA VAL A 79 -27.73 7.79 -8.59
C VAL A 79 -29.23 7.60 -8.79
N ASN A 80 -30.05 8.45 -8.14
CA ASN A 80 -31.48 8.49 -8.38
C ASN A 80 -31.78 9.56 -9.45
N PRO A 81 -32.31 9.18 -10.63
CA PRO A 81 -32.57 10.14 -11.71
C PRO A 81 -33.82 11.01 -11.47
N ASN A 82 -34.64 10.69 -10.47
CA ASN A 82 -35.89 11.41 -10.23
C ASN A 82 -35.64 12.62 -9.31
N PRO A 83 -35.97 13.85 -9.74
CA PRO A 83 -35.87 15.03 -8.90
C PRO A 83 -36.72 14.89 -7.64
N LYS A 84 -36.16 15.30 -6.49
CA LYS A 84 -36.76 15.23 -5.16
C LYS A 84 -36.40 16.49 -4.37
N SER A 85 -37.19 16.81 -3.35
CA SER A 85 -36.76 17.72 -2.29
C SER A 85 -35.50 17.16 -1.61
N HIS A 86 -34.74 18.01 -0.92
CA HIS A 86 -33.56 17.57 -0.20
C HIS A 86 -33.93 16.51 0.86
N GLU A 87 -35.03 16.72 1.58
CA GLU A 87 -35.54 15.83 2.62
C GLU A 87 -35.96 14.47 2.04
N ASP A 88 -36.70 14.46 0.93
CA ASP A 88 -37.12 13.22 0.26
C ASP A 88 -35.93 12.46 -0.34
N ALA A 89 -34.91 13.18 -0.81
CA ALA A 89 -33.67 12.57 -1.31
C ALA A 89 -32.90 11.89 -0.16
N ALA A 90 -32.76 12.56 0.98
CA ALA A 90 -32.13 12.00 2.17
C ALA A 90 -32.87 10.74 2.68
N LEU A 91 -34.19 10.80 2.77
CA LEU A 91 -35.02 9.64 3.15
C LEU A 91 -34.88 8.50 2.14
N SER A 92 -34.81 8.81 0.84
CA SER A 92 -34.58 7.81 -0.20
C SER A 92 -33.25 7.07 -0.03
N CYS A 93 -32.17 7.77 0.33
CA CYS A 93 -30.88 7.14 0.62
C CYS A 93 -30.98 6.21 1.84
N ILE A 94 -31.63 6.67 2.92
CA ILE A 94 -31.81 5.86 4.14
C ILE A 94 -32.59 4.57 3.85
N MET A 95 -33.63 4.63 3.02
CA MET A 95 -34.38 3.42 2.61
C MET A 95 -33.53 2.40 1.85
N HIS A 96 -32.44 2.84 1.21
CA HIS A 96 -31.48 1.97 0.54
C HIS A 96 -30.30 1.55 1.45
N GLY A 97 -30.36 1.87 2.75
CA GLY A 97 -29.28 1.61 3.69
C GLY A 97 -28.06 2.49 3.50
N SER A 98 -28.23 3.69 2.91
CA SER A 98 -27.16 4.65 2.66
C SER A 98 -27.50 6.06 3.14
N LYS A 99 -26.65 7.04 2.81
CA LYS A 99 -26.84 8.47 3.08
C LYS A 99 -26.58 9.28 1.81
N LEU A 100 -26.98 10.56 1.80
CA LEU A 100 -26.54 11.49 0.76
C LEU A 100 -25.01 11.58 0.76
N VAL A 101 -24.44 11.75 -0.43
CA VAL A 101 -22.98 11.74 -0.61
C VAL A 101 -22.33 12.97 0.03
N GLU A 102 -21.46 12.76 1.01
CA GLU A 102 -20.56 13.78 1.55
C GLU A 102 -19.25 13.66 0.78
N ILE A 103 -18.95 14.64 -0.07
CA ILE A 103 -17.77 14.57 -0.94
C ILE A 103 -16.53 14.93 -0.10
N GLU A 104 -15.66 13.95 0.14
CA GLU A 104 -14.49 14.09 1.01
C GLU A 104 -13.22 14.46 0.23
N THR A 105 -13.14 14.06 -1.04
CA THR A 105 -11.91 14.20 -1.85
C THR A 105 -12.16 14.76 -3.25
N GLN A 106 -11.13 15.36 -3.84
CA GLN A 106 -11.19 15.85 -5.22
C GLN A 106 -11.36 14.69 -6.23
N GLN A 107 -10.78 13.53 -5.93
CA GLN A 107 -10.87 12.34 -6.77
C GLN A 107 -12.29 11.78 -6.76
N GLU A 108 -12.93 11.74 -5.59
CA GLU A 108 -14.34 11.39 -5.47
C GLU A 108 -15.23 12.37 -6.25
N ASN A 109 -15.02 13.68 -6.08
CA ASN A 109 -15.76 14.69 -6.85
C ASN A 109 -15.61 14.48 -8.37
N SER A 110 -14.39 14.18 -8.82
CA SER A 110 -14.09 13.94 -10.23
C SER A 110 -14.78 12.69 -10.75
N PHE A 111 -14.81 11.63 -9.94
CA PHE A 111 -15.54 10.39 -10.25
C PHE A 111 -17.06 10.63 -10.32
N LEU A 112 -17.65 11.36 -9.37
CA LEU A 112 -19.09 11.67 -9.41
C LEU A 112 -19.47 12.37 -10.72
N LYS A 113 -18.62 13.29 -11.21
CA LYS A 113 -18.83 13.96 -12.50
C LYS A 113 -18.80 13.03 -13.72
N THR A 114 -18.23 11.83 -13.62
CA THR A 114 -18.23 10.86 -14.74
C THR A 114 -19.48 9.99 -14.77
N ILE A 115 -20.16 9.81 -13.62
CA ILE A 115 -21.37 8.98 -13.52
C ILE A 115 -22.66 9.79 -13.50
N LEU A 116 -22.58 11.10 -13.20
CA LEU A 116 -23.72 12.01 -13.16
C LEU A 116 -23.92 12.70 -14.51
N ASN A 117 -25.18 12.81 -14.94
CA ASN A 117 -25.54 13.67 -16.06
C ASN A 117 -25.44 15.15 -15.67
N PRO A 118 -25.27 16.10 -16.61
CA PRO A 118 -25.31 17.52 -16.30
C PRO A 118 -26.58 17.91 -15.55
N GLY A 119 -26.44 18.56 -14.40
CA GLY A 119 -27.57 18.93 -13.54
C GLY A 119 -27.14 19.26 -12.10
N GLU A 120 -28.12 19.54 -11.27
CA GLU A 120 -27.96 19.78 -9.83
C GLU A 120 -28.32 18.52 -9.04
N TYR A 121 -27.51 18.18 -8.04
CA TYR A 121 -27.69 17.00 -7.20
C TYR A 121 -27.53 17.38 -5.74
N TRP A 122 -28.36 16.78 -4.88
CA TRP A 122 -28.23 16.94 -3.44
C TRP A 122 -27.02 16.15 -2.92
N THR A 123 -26.17 16.81 -2.15
CA THR A 123 -25.07 16.21 -1.41
C THR A 123 -25.36 16.25 0.09
N GLY A 124 -24.75 15.34 0.84
CA GLY A 124 -24.79 15.34 2.29
C GLY A 124 -23.95 16.49 2.82
N GLY A 125 -24.59 17.40 3.55
CA GLY A 125 -23.98 18.58 4.14
C GLY A 125 -25.08 19.51 4.61
N THR A 126 -25.15 19.75 5.92
CA THR A 126 -26.04 20.77 6.48
C THR A 126 -25.19 21.94 6.92
N ASP A 127 -25.47 23.15 6.42
CA ASP A 127 -24.88 24.40 6.92
C ASP A 127 -25.44 24.78 8.31
N SER A 128 -25.72 23.79 9.15
CA SER A 128 -26.15 23.97 10.53
C SER A 128 -24.93 24.34 11.38
N VAL A 129 -24.48 25.58 11.22
CA VAL A 129 -23.72 26.26 12.28
C VAL A 129 -24.76 26.64 13.34
N SER A 130 -24.95 25.78 14.34
CA SER A 130 -25.61 26.14 15.59
C SER A 130 -24.74 27.04 16.44
#